data_AF-A0A447S834-F1
#
_entry.id   AF-A0A447S834-F1
#
_cell.length_a   1.000
_cell.length_b   1.000
_cell.length_c   1.000
_cell.angle_alpha   90.00
_cell.angle_beta   90.00
_cell.angle_gamma   90.00
#
_symmetry.space_group_name_H-M   'P 1'
#
loop_
_entity.id
_entity.type
_entity.pdbx_description
1 polymer ?
#
loop_
_entity_poly.entity_id
_entity_poly.type
_entity_poly.pdbx_seq_one_letter_code
_entity_poly.pdbx_strand_id
1 'polypeptide(L)'
;MNVLRRKWQGLPRGVVVCITALVIYVPLLFIVVQSFLSAPFFSRSKSWSLEAFAFIFTDPDFLSGIKVRFYSGLWPGDYRHSAGRYFGVSDGAHRFNPAGGSLSR
;
A
#
# COMPACT_ATOMS: atom_id res chain seq x y z
N MET A 1 -18.06 13.51 -49.00
CA MET A 1 -16.71 12.96 -48.72
C MET A 1 -16.04 13.51 -47.44
N ASN A 2 -16.62 14.45 -46.69
CA ASN A 2 -15.94 15.09 -45.54
C ASN A 2 -16.16 14.43 -44.16
N VAL A 3 -17.19 13.59 -44.01
CA VAL A 3 -17.54 12.93 -42.73
C VAL A 3 -16.53 11.82 -42.37
N LEU A 4 -16.06 11.10 -43.38
CA LEU A 4 -15.08 10.03 -43.22
C LEU A 4 -13.75 10.58 -42.66
N ARG A 5 -13.21 11.65 -43.26
CA ARG A 5 -11.96 12.28 -42.81
C ARG A 5 -12.01 12.76 -41.34
N ARG A 6 -13.16 13.24 -40.85
CA ARG A 6 -13.32 13.67 -39.44
C ARG A 6 -13.32 12.49 -38.46
N LYS A 7 -13.95 11.36 -38.82
CA LYS A 7 -13.89 10.14 -37.99
C LYS A 7 -12.46 9.57 -37.90
N TRP A 8 -11.74 9.57 -39.02
CA TRP A 8 -10.33 9.14 -39.07
C TRP A 8 -9.37 10.05 -38.29
N GLN A 9 -9.76 11.29 -38.00
CA GLN A 9 -8.98 12.19 -37.12
C GLN A 9 -9.25 11.94 -35.62
N GLY A 10 -10.43 11.44 -35.26
CA GLY A 10 -10.76 11.04 -33.88
C GLY A 10 -10.32 9.62 -33.52
N LEU A 11 -10.21 8.73 -34.51
CA LEU A 11 -9.75 7.35 -34.36
C LEU A 11 -8.35 7.21 -33.73
N PRO A 12 -7.31 7.98 -34.12
CA PRO A 12 -5.98 7.89 -33.48
C PRO A 12 -6.02 8.28 -32.00
N ARG A 13 -6.89 9.23 -31.61
CA ARG A 13 -7.06 9.59 -30.20
C ARG A 13 -7.70 8.45 -29.40
N GLY A 14 -8.75 7.84 -29.95
CA GLY A 14 -9.39 6.68 -29.32
C GLY A 14 -8.42 5.51 -29.14
N VAL A 15 -7.62 5.22 -30.17
CA VAL A 15 -6.61 4.15 -30.11
C VAL A 15 -5.56 4.42 -29.04
N VAL A 16 -5.02 5.64 -28.95
CA VAL A 16 -4.04 6.01 -27.91
C VAL A 16 -4.63 5.85 -26.50
N VAL A 17 -5.88 6.29 -26.29
CA VAL A 17 -6.56 6.11 -25.01
C VAL A 17 -6.76 4.64 -24.68
N CYS A 18 -7.18 3.82 -25.65
CA CYS A 18 -7.35 2.39 -25.46
C CYS A 18 -6.03 1.69 -25.12
N ILE A 19 -4.95 1.99 -25.84
CA ILE A 19 -3.62 1.44 -25.56
C ILE A 19 -3.16 1.86 -24.16
N THR A 20 -3.31 3.13 -23.81
CA THR A 20 -2.92 3.65 -22.49
C THR A 20 -3.73 2.96 -21.39
N ALA A 21 -5.04 2.82 -21.58
CA ALA A 21 -5.90 2.08 -20.67
C ALA A 21 -5.43 0.63 -20.52
N LEU A 22 -5.13 -0.07 -21.61
CA LEU A 22 -4.61 -1.44 -21.55
C LEU A 22 -3.27 -1.50 -20.79
N VAL A 23 -2.33 -0.60 -21.06
CA VAL A 23 -1.04 -0.54 -20.37
C VAL A 23 -1.20 -0.35 -18.86
N ILE A 24 -2.21 0.39 -18.41
CA ILE A 24 -2.51 0.59 -16.99
C ILE A 24 -3.28 -0.61 -16.42
N TYR A 25 -4.32 -1.07 -17.09
CA TYR A 25 -5.24 -2.07 -16.55
C TYR A 25 -4.68 -3.50 -16.62
N VAL A 26 -3.82 -3.82 -17.59
CA VAL A 26 -3.21 -5.15 -17.69
C VAL A 26 -2.37 -5.48 -16.44
N PRO A 27 -1.40 -4.65 -15.97
CA PRO A 27 -0.66 -4.95 -14.75
C PRO A 27 -1.55 -4.93 -13.50
N LEU A 28 -2.58 -4.07 -13.44
CA LEU A 28 -3.52 -4.06 -12.32
C LEU A 28 -4.36 -5.35 -12.26
N LEU A 29 -4.90 -5.78 -13.40
CA LEU A 29 -5.64 -7.03 -13.52
C LEU A 29 -4.76 -8.22 -13.16
N PHE A 30 -3.49 -8.16 -13.56
CA PHE A 30 -2.52 -9.19 -13.23
C PHE A 30 -2.29 -9.34 -11.72
N ILE A 31 -2.16 -8.22 -10.99
CA ILE A 31 -2.08 -8.22 -9.53
C ILE A 31 -3.35 -8.83 -8.92
N VAL A 32 -4.53 -8.43 -9.40
CA VAL A 32 -5.81 -8.97 -8.89
C VAL A 32 -5.88 -10.47 -9.07
N VAL A 33 -5.60 -10.99 -10.27
CA VAL A 33 -5.62 -12.45 -10.54
C VAL A 33 -4.57 -13.19 -9.71
N GLN A 34 -3.39 -12.59 -9.50
CA GLN A 34 -2.36 -13.16 -8.63
C GLN A 34 -2.77 -13.24 -7.17
N SER A 35 -3.54 -12.29 -6.65
CA SER A 35 -4.02 -12.32 -5.27
C SER A 35 -4.92 -13.54 -4.96
N PHE A 36 -5.52 -14.15 -5.98
CA PHE A 36 -6.32 -15.37 -5.84
C PHE A 36 -5.52 -16.66 -6.10
N LEU A 37 -4.22 -16.58 -6.36
CA LEU A 37 -3.37 -17.73 -6.62
C LEU A 37 -2.57 -18.06 -5.36
N SER A 38 -2.50 -19.35 -5.00
CA SER A 38 -1.75 -19.85 -3.82
C SER A 38 -0.23 -19.68 -3.95
N ALA A 39 0.26 -19.40 -5.15
CA ALA A 39 1.67 -19.32 -5.47
C ALA A 39 1.93 -18.25 -6.55
N PRO A 40 3.19 -17.77 -6.67
CA PRO A 40 3.58 -16.85 -7.73
C PRO A 40 3.21 -17.40 -9.11
N PHE A 41 2.87 -16.53 -10.05
CA PHE A 41 2.38 -16.91 -11.38
C PHE A 41 3.37 -17.74 -12.20
N PHE A 42 4.66 -17.68 -11.87
CA PHE A 42 5.72 -18.50 -12.46
C PHE A 42 5.78 -19.93 -11.91
N SER A 43 5.01 -20.25 -10.86
CA SER A 43 4.96 -21.58 -10.27
C SER A 43 4.08 -22.53 -11.09
N ARG A 44 4.58 -23.74 -11.32
CA ARG A 44 3.92 -24.77 -12.13
C ARG A 44 2.67 -25.36 -11.47
N SER A 45 2.60 -25.36 -10.16
CA SER A 45 1.49 -25.92 -9.36
C SER A 45 0.73 -24.82 -8.62
N LYS A 46 0.22 -23.83 -9.36
CA LYS A 46 -0.63 -22.79 -8.78
C LYS A 46 -2.09 -23.26 -8.74
N SER A 47 -2.73 -23.13 -7.59
CA SER A 47 -4.17 -23.34 -7.41
C SER A 47 -4.85 -22.01 -7.10
N TRP A 48 -6.17 -21.97 -7.29
CA TRP A 48 -6.97 -20.85 -6.80
C TRP A 48 -7.12 -20.99 -5.27
N SER A 49 -6.81 -19.94 -4.53
CA SER A 49 -6.88 -19.92 -3.07
C SER A 49 -7.21 -18.54 -2.53
N LEU A 50 -7.83 -18.52 -1.36
CA LEU A 50 -8.10 -17.33 -0.56
C LEU A 50 -7.21 -17.23 0.69
N GLU A 51 -6.25 -18.14 0.82
CA GLU A 51 -5.34 -18.23 1.97
C GLU A 51 -4.54 -16.93 2.17
N ALA A 52 -4.12 -16.28 1.09
CA ALA A 52 -3.47 -14.97 1.16
C ALA A 52 -4.35 -13.89 1.82
N PHE A 53 -5.67 -13.93 1.60
CA PHE A 53 -6.61 -13.01 2.25
C PHE A 53 -6.85 -13.37 3.72
N ALA A 54 -6.89 -14.67 4.05
CA ALA A 54 -7.00 -15.13 5.43
C ALA A 54 -5.82 -14.64 6.28
N PHE A 55 -4.59 -14.69 5.74
CA PHE A 55 -3.41 -14.12 6.39
C PHE A 55 -3.59 -12.62 6.69
N ILE A 56 -4.01 -11.84 5.69
CA ILE A 56 -4.18 -10.38 5.81
C ILE A 56 -5.29 -10.01 6.82
N PHE A 57 -6.42 -10.71 6.80
CA PHE A 57 -7.56 -10.39 7.68
C PHE A 57 -7.42 -10.94 9.09
N THR A 58 -6.59 -11.96 9.30
CA THR A 58 -6.29 -12.51 10.63
C THR A 58 -5.25 -11.66 11.37
N ASP A 59 -4.50 -10.82 10.65
CA ASP A 59 -3.56 -9.88 11.24
C ASP A 59 -4.30 -8.70 11.93
N PRO A 60 -4.26 -8.60 13.28
CA PRO A 60 -4.94 -7.53 14.01
C PRO A 60 -4.36 -6.14 13.72
N ASP A 61 -3.08 -6.06 13.33
CA ASP A 61 -2.41 -4.80 13.05
C ASP A 61 -2.78 -4.25 11.68
N PHE A 62 -3.11 -5.14 10.73
CA PHE A 62 -3.51 -4.73 9.37
C PHE A 62 -4.80 -3.89 9.38
N LEU A 63 -5.85 -4.40 10.04
CA LEU A 63 -7.14 -3.68 10.14
C LEU A 63 -7.02 -2.44 11.03
N SER A 64 -6.21 -2.50 12.08
CA SER A 64 -5.94 -1.36 12.95
C SER A 64 -5.21 -0.25 12.18
N GLY A 65 -4.23 -0.60 11.34
CA GLY A 65 -3.54 0.33 10.46
C GLY A 65 -4.46 0.99 9.43
N ILE A 66 -5.38 0.23 8.82
CA ILE A 66 -6.39 0.80 7.90
C ILE A 66 -7.29 1.79 8.64
N LYS A 67 -7.79 1.43 9.82
CA LYS A 67 -8.62 2.33 10.65
C LYS A 67 -7.86 3.59 11.01
N VAL A 68 -6.63 3.47 11.50
CA VAL A 68 -5.79 4.62 11.85
C VAL A 68 -5.61 5.52 10.63
N ARG A 69 -5.26 4.98 9.46
CA ARG A 69 -5.09 5.76 8.21
C ARG A 69 -6.38 6.47 7.78
N PHE A 70 -7.53 5.83 7.94
CA PHE A 70 -8.82 6.42 7.60
C PHE A 70 -9.21 7.55 8.57
N TYR A 71 -9.12 7.31 9.88
CA TYR A 71 -9.50 8.29 10.91
C TYR A 71 -8.52 9.46 11.03
N SER A 72 -7.25 9.23 10.74
CA SER A 72 -6.23 10.28 10.82
C SER A 72 -6.15 11.17 9.58
N GLY A 73 -6.88 10.84 8.50
CA GLY A 73 -6.79 11.58 7.24
C GLY A 73 -5.38 11.61 6.64
N LEU A 74 -4.47 10.76 7.11
CA LEU A 74 -3.05 10.78 6.76
C LEU A 74 -2.82 10.18 5.36
N TRP A 75 -3.06 11.01 4.35
CA TRP A 75 -2.09 11.22 3.27
C TRP A 75 -0.81 11.84 3.87
N PRO A 76 0.40 11.60 3.36
CA PRO A 76 1.63 11.76 4.15
C PRO A 76 1.85 13.18 4.65
N GLY A 77 2.02 13.32 5.96
CA GLY A 77 2.26 14.63 6.56
C GLY A 77 2.76 14.59 8.00
N ASP A 78 2.13 13.82 8.89
CA ASP A 78 2.50 13.94 10.30
C ASP A 78 2.17 12.70 11.15
N TYR A 79 3.10 11.76 11.18
CA TYR A 79 3.00 10.53 12.00
C TYR A 79 3.75 10.64 13.33
N ARG A 80 4.41 11.77 13.61
CA ARG A 80 5.43 11.86 14.67
C ARG A 80 4.88 11.70 16.09
N HIS A 81 3.56 11.78 16.30
CA HIS A 81 2.97 11.69 17.64
C HIS A 81 2.05 10.48 17.88
N SER A 82 1.66 9.74 16.84
CA SER A 82 0.70 8.63 17.00
C SER A 82 1.36 7.25 16.94
N ALA A 83 2.52 7.09 16.29
CA ALA A 83 3.20 5.80 16.17
C ALA A 83 3.76 5.27 17.50
N GLY A 84 4.19 6.16 18.41
CA GLY A 84 4.81 5.76 19.68
C GLY A 84 3.89 5.01 20.64
N ARG A 85 2.57 5.20 20.55
CA ARG A 85 1.59 4.54 21.45
C ARG A 85 1.14 3.16 20.97
N TYR A 86 1.29 2.84 19.68
CA TYR A 86 0.88 1.54 19.13
C TYR A 86 2.06 0.56 18.98
N PHE A 87 3.28 1.06 18.77
CA PHE A 87 4.44 0.22 18.53
C PHE A 87 5.23 -0.19 19.79
N GLY A 88 4.74 0.13 20.99
CA GLY A 88 5.42 -0.27 22.23
C GLY A 88 6.89 0.15 22.28
N VAL A 89 7.25 1.28 21.65
CA VAL A 89 8.58 1.87 21.82
C VAL A 89 8.62 2.41 23.24
N SER A 90 9.13 1.58 24.15
CA SER A 90 9.60 2.03 25.45
C SER A 90 10.78 2.94 25.17
N ASP A 91 10.51 4.23 24.97
CA ASP A 91 11.54 5.25 24.96
C ASP A 91 12.19 5.21 26.34
N GLY A 92 13.30 4.45 26.41
CA GLY A 92 14.32 4.59 27.42
C GLY A 92 14.92 5.98 27.29
N ALA A 93 14.17 6.98 27.76
CA ALA A 93 14.70 8.28 28.10
C ALA A 93 15.65 8.05 29.28
N HIS A 94 16.88 7.67 28.95
CA HIS A 94 18.02 7.74 29.83
C HIS A 94 17.98 9.11 30.51
N ARG A 95 17.76 9.07 31.82
CA ARG A 95 17.99 10.20 32.71
C ARG A 95 19.42 10.69 32.50
N PHE A 96 19.59 11.72 31.70
CA PHE A 96 20.78 12.55 31.73
C PHE A 96 20.68 13.39 33.01
N ASN A 97 21.44 13.01 34.03
CA ASN A 97 21.72 13.85 35.19
C ASN A 97 23.04 14.62 34.89
N PRO A 98 23.00 15.92 34.55
CA PRO A 98 24.22 16.69 34.29
C PRO A 98 24.91 17.19 35.56
N ALA A 99 24.45 16.84 36.77
CA ALA A 99 25.07 17.29 38.01
C ALA A 99 25.88 16.17 38.66
N GLY A 100 27.13 16.02 38.20
CA GLY A 100 28.17 15.38 38.99
C GLY A 100 28.50 16.26 40.21
N GLY A 101 28.14 15.78 41.40
CA GLY A 101 28.52 16.37 42.67
C GLY A 101 28.83 15.26 43.65
N SER A 102 30.11 15.01 43.89
CA SER A 102 30.58 14.10 44.93
C SER A 102 30.09 14.58 46.29
N LEU A 103 29.66 13.67 47.17
CA LEU A 103 29.80 13.89 48.61
C LEU A 103 29.90 12.54 49.32
N SER A 104 31.08 12.34 49.89
CA SER A 104 31.49 11.29 50.80
C SER A 104 30.67 11.32 52.11
N ARG A 105 30.13 10.17 52.50
CA ARG A 105 30.33 9.47 53.78
C ARG A 105 29.42 8.25 53.87
#